data_AF-A0A377DEB5-F1
#
_entry.id   AF-A0A377DEB5-F1
#
_cell.length_a   1.000
_cell.length_b   1.000
_cell.length_c   1.000
_cell.angle_alpha   90.00
_cell.angle_beta   90.00
_cell.angle_gamma   90.00
#
_symmetry.space_group_name_H-M   'P 1'
#
loop_
_entity.id
_entity.type
_entity.pdbx_description
1 polymer ?
#
loop_
_entity_poly.entity_id
_entity_poly.type
_entity_poly.pdbx_seq_one_letter_code
_entity_poly.pdbx_strand_id
1 'polypeptide(L)'
;MFTKTAQLWHNATPHPHWCGLTLLAIDGVFWRTPDTPENDAAFPRQTHAGNPALYPQVKMVCQMELTSHLLTAAAFGTMKNSENELAEQLIEQTGDNTLTLMDKGYYSLGLLNAWSLAGEHRHWMIPLRKGAQYEEIRKLGKGDHLVKLKTSPQARKKWRDWEMK
;
A
#
# COMPACT_ATOMS: atom_id res chain seq x y z
N MET A 1 -20.67 -2.35 2.19
CA MET A 1 -21.13 -1.18 2.95
C MET A 1 -20.01 -0.14 3.04
N PHE A 2 -18.84 -0.48 3.60
CA PHE A 2 -17.65 0.39 3.69
C PHE A 2 -17.30 1.15 2.39
N THR A 3 -17.09 0.45 1.27
CA THR A 3 -16.66 1.08 0.00
C THR A 3 -17.63 2.18 -0.46
N LYS A 4 -18.93 1.94 -0.29
CA LYS A 4 -19.97 2.90 -0.71
C LYS A 4 -20.00 4.13 0.19
N THR A 5 -19.87 3.95 1.51
CA THR A 5 -19.84 5.08 2.46
C THR A 5 -18.55 5.87 2.34
N ALA A 6 -17.40 5.20 2.21
CA ALA A 6 -16.09 5.81 1.99
C ALA A 6 -16.11 6.69 0.74
N GLN A 7 -16.61 6.17 -0.39
CA GLN A 7 -16.71 6.94 -1.63
C GLN A 7 -17.61 8.17 -1.49
N LEU A 8 -18.79 8.01 -0.86
CA LEU A 8 -19.73 9.11 -0.69
C LEU A 8 -19.14 10.24 0.17
N TRP A 9 -18.48 9.90 1.29
CA TRP A 9 -17.86 10.88 2.17
C TRP A 9 -16.63 11.54 1.56
N HIS A 10 -15.81 10.76 0.85
CA HIS A 10 -14.65 11.29 0.12
C HIS A 10 -15.10 12.29 -0.96
N ASN A 11 -16.11 11.95 -1.76
CA ASN A 11 -16.61 12.85 -2.80
C ASN A 11 -17.29 14.12 -2.24
N ALA A 12 -17.90 14.03 -1.06
CA ALA A 12 -18.58 15.15 -0.43
C ALA A 12 -17.61 16.09 0.33
N THR A 13 -16.35 15.68 0.49
CA THR A 13 -15.34 16.43 1.25
C THR A 13 -14.39 17.15 0.29
N PRO A 14 -14.29 18.49 0.33
CA PRO A 14 -13.29 19.19 -0.45
C PRO A 14 -11.90 18.95 0.15
N HIS A 15 -11.03 18.28 -0.59
CA HIS A 15 -9.65 18.05 -0.17
C HIS A 15 -8.74 19.14 -0.76
N PRO A 16 -7.92 19.83 0.06
CA PRO A 16 -6.89 20.71 -0.49
C PRO A 16 -5.87 19.87 -1.28
N HIS A 17 -5.56 20.33 -2.49
CA HIS A 17 -4.55 19.69 -3.33
C HIS A 17 -3.16 20.24 -3.04
N TRP A 18 -2.16 19.36 -3.05
CA TRP A 18 -0.75 19.74 -3.02
C TRP A 18 -0.17 19.59 -4.43
N CYS A 19 0.23 20.70 -5.05
CA CYS A 19 0.73 20.70 -6.44
C CYS A 19 -0.25 20.05 -7.45
N GLY A 20 -1.56 20.16 -7.23
CA GLY A 20 -2.59 19.52 -8.04
C GLY A 20 -2.84 18.04 -7.73
N LEU A 21 -2.17 17.48 -6.71
CA LEU A 21 -2.30 16.08 -6.31
C LEU A 21 -3.10 15.94 -5.01
N THR A 22 -3.89 14.87 -4.91
CA THR A 22 -4.50 14.43 -3.65
C THR A 22 -3.47 13.65 -2.83
N LEU A 23 -3.33 14.00 -1.55
CA LEU A 23 -2.37 13.36 -0.65
C LEU A 23 -2.99 12.15 0.02
N LEU A 24 -2.40 10.98 -0.22
CA LEU A 24 -2.83 9.71 0.34
C LEU A 24 -1.72 9.11 1.20
N ALA A 25 -2.08 8.22 2.11
CA ALA A 25 -1.14 7.31 2.76
C ALA A 25 -1.71 5.91 2.83
N ILE A 26 -0.83 4.91 2.78
CA ILE A 26 -1.18 3.52 3.09
C ILE A 26 -0.43 3.02 4.31
N ASP A 27 -1.14 2.29 5.17
CA ASP A 27 -0.54 1.62 6.32
C ASP A 27 -1.28 0.33 6.70
N GLY A 28 -0.53 -0.60 7.30
CA GLY A 28 -1.00 -1.88 7.78
C GLY A 28 -1.42 -1.82 9.24
N VAL A 29 -2.59 -2.38 9.55
CA VAL A 29 -3.12 -2.47 10.92
C VAL A 29 -3.65 -3.87 11.21
N PHE A 30 -3.61 -4.25 12.48
CA PHE A 30 -4.06 -5.54 12.96
C PHE A 30 -5.19 -5.37 13.95
N TRP A 31 -6.29 -6.08 13.71
CA TRP A 31 -7.45 -6.07 14.60
C TRP A 31 -7.67 -7.43 15.20
N ARG A 32 -8.09 -7.44 16.46
CA ARG A 32 -8.67 -8.62 17.09
C ARG A 32 -10.14 -8.65 16.75
N THR A 33 -10.63 -9.82 16.41
CA THR A 33 -12.05 -10.05 16.16
C THR A 33 -12.68 -10.75 17.37
N PRO A 34 -14.01 -10.67 17.56
CA PRO A 34 -14.69 -11.47 18.57
C PRO A 34 -14.39 -12.97 18.42
N ASP A 35 -14.20 -13.65 19.54
CA ASP A 35 -13.93 -15.09 19.58
C ASP A 35 -15.20 -15.88 19.21
N THR A 36 -15.31 -16.23 17.93
CA THR A 36 -16.43 -16.97 17.35
C THR A 36 -15.90 -17.99 16.35
N PRO A 37 -16.54 -19.16 16.22
CA PRO A 37 -16.10 -20.19 15.26
C PRO A 37 -15.97 -19.66 13.82
N GLU A 38 -16.86 -18.75 13.41
CA GLU A 38 -16.86 -18.15 12.07
C GLU A 38 -15.63 -17.26 11.84
N ASN A 39 -15.28 -16.42 12.82
CA ASN A 39 -14.09 -15.58 12.73
C ASN A 39 -12.80 -16.41 12.80
N ASP A 40 -12.77 -17.48 13.58
CA ASP A 40 -11.60 -18.38 13.62
C ASP A 40 -11.38 -19.11 12.28
N ALA A 41 -12.45 -19.49 11.59
CA ALA A 41 -12.38 -20.08 10.27
C ALA A 41 -11.91 -19.07 9.21
N ALA A 42 -12.41 -17.83 9.25
CA ALA A 42 -12.09 -16.79 8.27
C ALA A 42 -10.71 -16.13 8.52
N PHE A 43 -10.35 -15.90 9.79
CA PHE A 43 -9.17 -15.17 10.23
C PHE A 43 -8.37 -15.98 11.28
N PRO A 44 -7.62 -17.01 10.84
CA PRO A 44 -6.96 -17.92 11.77
C PRO A 44 -6.01 -17.21 12.73
N ARG A 45 -6.02 -17.65 13.99
CA ARG A 45 -5.13 -17.19 15.06
C ARG A 45 -3.66 -17.36 14.64
N GLN A 46 -2.81 -16.37 14.93
CA GLN A 46 -1.36 -16.59 14.83
C GLN A 46 -0.88 -17.53 15.91
N THR A 47 0.09 -18.37 15.57
CA THR A 47 0.78 -19.24 16.53
C THR A 47 2.18 -18.68 16.79
N HIS A 48 2.51 -18.47 18.07
CA HIS A 48 3.84 -18.08 18.50
C HIS A 48 4.38 -19.12 19.47
N ALA A 49 5.54 -19.71 19.16
CA ALA A 49 6.17 -20.77 19.95
C ALA A 49 5.22 -21.94 20.30
N GLY A 50 4.35 -22.32 19.35
CA GLY A 50 3.36 -23.40 19.51
C GLY A 50 2.05 -22.99 20.19
N ASN A 51 1.96 -21.78 20.75
CA ASN A 51 0.74 -21.28 21.39
C ASN A 51 -0.06 -20.38 20.44
N PRO A 52 -1.35 -20.68 20.19
CA PRO A 52 -2.20 -19.79 19.41
C PRO A 52 -2.51 -18.50 20.18
N ALA A 53 -2.70 -17.40 19.46
CA ALA A 53 -3.20 -16.15 20.01
C ALA A 53 -4.58 -16.35 20.65
N LEU A 54 -4.89 -15.53 21.65
CA LEU A 54 -6.16 -15.62 22.40
C LEU A 54 -7.40 -15.32 21.54
N TYR A 55 -7.25 -14.52 20.48
CA TYR A 55 -8.35 -14.10 19.62
C TYR A 55 -7.96 -14.26 18.14
N PRO A 56 -8.92 -14.56 17.25
CA PRO A 56 -8.71 -14.48 15.81
C PRO A 56 -8.33 -13.05 15.38
N GLN A 57 -7.44 -12.95 14.39
CA GLN A 57 -6.78 -11.70 14.00
C GLN A 57 -6.95 -11.42 12.52
N VAL A 58 -7.47 -10.24 12.20
CA VAL A 58 -7.56 -9.73 10.83
C VAL A 58 -6.44 -8.72 10.58
N LYS A 59 -5.73 -8.90 9.46
CA LYS A 59 -4.81 -7.91 8.92
C LYS A 59 -5.59 -7.02 7.95
N MET A 60 -5.41 -5.71 8.05
CA MET A 60 -6.01 -4.75 7.14
C MET A 60 -4.94 -3.77 6.67
N VAL A 61 -4.89 -3.48 5.37
CA VAL A 61 -4.16 -2.33 4.84
C VAL A 61 -5.17 -1.27 4.44
N CYS A 62 -4.97 -0.05 4.92
CA CYS A 62 -5.86 1.08 4.69
C CYS A 62 -5.22 2.11 3.79
N GLN A 63 -6.01 2.71 2.90
CA GLN A 63 -5.68 3.98 2.25
C GLN A 63 -6.45 5.11 2.93
N MET A 64 -5.73 6.16 3.31
CA MET A 64 -6.27 7.34 3.96
C MET A 64 -5.96 8.57 3.13
N GLU A 65 -6.92 9.48 3.00
CA GLU A 65 -6.65 10.85 2.54
C GLU A 65 -6.13 11.69 3.72
N LEU A 66 -4.98 12.34 3.54
CA LEU A 66 -4.17 12.86 4.64
C LEU A 66 -4.69 14.15 5.28
N THR A 67 -5.56 14.89 4.61
CA THR A 67 -6.04 16.19 5.10
C THR A 67 -7.34 16.05 5.90
N SER A 68 -8.21 15.14 5.49
CA SER A 68 -9.48 14.80 6.12
C SER A 68 -9.40 13.60 7.06
N HIS A 69 -8.33 12.81 6.96
CA HIS A 69 -8.15 11.53 7.64
C HIS A 69 -9.23 10.48 7.30
N LEU A 70 -9.94 10.66 6.18
CA LEU A 70 -10.93 9.69 5.73
C LEU A 70 -10.25 8.46 5.13
N LEU A 71 -10.70 7.28 5.55
CA LEU A 71 -10.36 6.03 4.89
C LEU A 71 -11.10 5.95 3.56
N THR A 72 -10.35 5.89 2.47
CA THR A 72 -10.88 5.88 1.09
C THR A 72 -10.89 4.48 0.49
N ALA A 73 -9.99 3.60 0.93
CA ALA A 73 -9.95 2.20 0.53
C ALA A 73 -9.39 1.32 1.67
N ALA A 74 -9.73 0.03 1.65
CA ALA A 74 -9.19 -0.94 2.60
C ALA A 74 -9.17 -2.34 1.98
N ALA A 75 -8.14 -3.10 2.30
CA ALA A 75 -7.97 -4.50 1.91
C ALA A 75 -7.78 -5.35 3.16
N PHE A 76 -8.52 -6.45 3.26
CA PHE A 76 -8.50 -7.35 4.41
C PHE A 76 -7.82 -8.66 4.04
N GLY A 77 -7.09 -9.23 4.99
CA GLY A 77 -6.48 -10.53 4.84
C GLY A 77 -6.21 -11.20 6.17
N THR A 78 -5.61 -12.35 6.06
CA THR A 78 -5.14 -13.11 7.21
C THR A 78 -3.71 -12.71 7.54
N MET A 79 -3.24 -13.22 8.67
CA MET A 79 -1.87 -13.00 9.10
C MET A 79 -0.81 -13.68 8.20
N LYS A 80 -1.23 -14.56 7.28
CA LYS A 80 -0.38 -15.17 6.25
C LYS A 80 -0.12 -14.24 5.06
N ASN A 81 -1.02 -13.29 4.80
CA ASN A 81 -0.88 -12.35 3.69
C ASN A 81 0.18 -11.31 4.03
N SER A 82 1.04 -10.94 3.08
CA SER A 82 1.95 -9.81 3.27
C SER A 82 1.21 -8.48 3.14
N GLU A 83 1.71 -7.42 3.75
CA GLU A 83 1.13 -6.08 3.59
C GLU A 83 1.24 -5.59 2.14
N ASN A 84 2.31 -5.97 1.43
CA ASN A 84 2.44 -5.69 0.00
C ASN A 84 1.33 -6.36 -0.82
N GLU A 85 0.97 -7.62 -0.53
CA GLU A 85 -0.14 -8.31 -1.22
C GLU A 85 -1.49 -7.65 -0.97
N LEU A 86 -1.71 -7.08 0.22
CA LEU A 86 -2.93 -6.34 0.51
C LEU A 86 -2.91 -4.95 -0.12
N ALA A 87 -1.76 -4.27 -0.17
CA ALA A 87 -1.61 -3.01 -0.87
C ALA A 87 -1.83 -3.15 -2.39
N GLU A 88 -1.43 -4.28 -3.00
CA GLU A 88 -1.71 -4.58 -4.41
C GLU A 88 -3.24 -4.50 -4.72
N GLN A 89 -4.10 -4.87 -3.77
CA GLN A 89 -5.57 -4.81 -3.93
C GLN A 89 -6.15 -3.38 -3.83
N LEU A 90 -5.36 -2.42 -3.35
CA LEU A 90 -5.77 -1.02 -3.25
C LEU A 90 -5.53 -0.25 -4.56
N ILE A 91 -4.66 -0.75 -5.44
CA ILE A 91 -4.24 -0.07 -6.67
C ILE A 91 -5.44 0.36 -7.53
N GLU A 92 -6.40 -0.54 -7.76
CA GLU A 92 -7.58 -0.26 -8.57
C GLU A 92 -8.55 0.73 -7.90
N GLN A 93 -8.48 0.86 -6.57
CA GLN A 93 -9.31 1.76 -5.77
C GLN A 93 -8.66 3.14 -5.59
N THR A 94 -7.35 3.26 -5.84
CA THR A 94 -6.66 4.55 -5.86
C THR A 94 -7.06 5.34 -7.10
N GLY A 95 -7.37 6.62 -6.94
CA GLY A 95 -7.66 7.53 -8.06
C GLY A 95 -6.40 8.09 -8.73
N ASP A 96 -6.63 8.83 -9.81
CA ASP A 96 -5.57 9.54 -10.56
C ASP A 96 -5.18 10.86 -9.88
N ASN A 97 -4.05 11.43 -10.30
CA ASN A 97 -3.49 12.66 -9.72
C ASN A 97 -3.28 12.56 -8.21
N THR A 98 -2.57 11.52 -7.78
CA THR A 98 -2.34 11.22 -6.36
C THR A 98 -0.86 11.17 -6.02
N LEU A 99 -0.53 11.56 -4.79
CA LEU A 99 0.76 11.24 -4.15
C LEU A 99 0.48 10.36 -2.94
N THR A 100 0.89 9.08 -3.02
CA THR A 100 0.68 8.11 -1.95
C THR A 100 1.96 7.96 -1.12
N LEU A 101 1.87 8.32 0.16
CA LEU A 101 2.93 8.10 1.14
C LEU A 101 2.91 6.66 1.62
N MET A 102 4.05 6.01 1.58
CA MET A 102 4.22 4.62 2.00
C MET A 102 5.38 4.50 2.98
N ASP A 103 5.25 3.60 3.95
CA ASP A 103 6.34 3.26 4.85
C ASP A 103 7.42 2.41 4.14
N LYS A 104 8.59 2.22 4.77
CA LYS A 104 9.70 1.42 4.20
C LYS A 104 9.38 -0.08 3.99
N GLY A 105 8.35 -0.60 4.66
CA GLY A 105 7.85 -1.96 4.53
C GLY A 105 7.29 -2.23 3.13
N TYR A 106 6.70 -1.21 2.50
CA TYR A 106 6.17 -1.24 1.14
C TYR A 106 7.23 -1.10 0.02
N TYR A 107 8.54 -1.14 0.34
CA TYR A 107 9.59 -1.10 -0.68
C TYR A 107 9.63 -2.44 -1.46
N SER A 108 8.73 -2.54 -2.42
CA SER A 108 8.61 -3.58 -3.43
C SER A 108 8.56 -2.89 -4.77
N LEU A 109 9.64 -2.95 -5.55
CA LEU A 109 9.71 -2.26 -6.85
C LEU A 109 8.60 -2.69 -7.79
N GLY A 110 8.08 -3.91 -7.64
CA GLY A 110 6.92 -4.33 -8.39
C GLY A 110 5.63 -3.62 -7.97
N LEU A 111 5.32 -3.61 -6.67
CA LEU A 111 4.16 -2.87 -6.15
C LEU A 111 4.22 -1.41 -6.57
N LEU A 112 5.37 -0.75 -6.37
CA LEU A 112 5.58 0.66 -6.67
C LEU A 112 5.42 0.96 -8.17
N ASN A 113 5.94 0.10 -9.04
CA ASN A 113 5.78 0.24 -10.49
C ASN A 113 4.31 0.02 -10.91
N ALA A 114 3.66 -1.03 -10.41
CA ALA A 114 2.25 -1.30 -10.67
C ALA A 114 1.36 -0.14 -10.24
N TRP A 115 1.64 0.45 -9.07
CA TRP A 115 0.91 1.60 -8.54
C TRP A 115 0.99 2.81 -9.47
N SER A 116 2.18 3.11 -9.98
CA SER A 116 2.38 4.23 -10.91
C SER A 116 1.77 4.01 -12.29
N LEU A 117 1.74 2.77 -12.78
CA LEU A 117 1.23 2.43 -14.11
C LEU A 117 -0.28 2.20 -14.17
N ALA A 118 -0.95 2.06 -13.02
CA ALA A 118 -2.37 1.74 -12.96
C ALA A 118 -3.33 2.90 -13.31
N GLY A 119 -2.81 4.10 -13.54
CA GLY A 119 -3.59 5.25 -13.95
C GLY A 119 -2.73 6.47 -14.26
N GLU A 120 -3.34 7.64 -14.28
CA GLU A 120 -2.69 8.88 -14.68
C GLU A 120 -2.14 9.65 -13.47
N HIS A 121 -0.89 10.11 -13.56
CA HIS A 121 -0.22 10.90 -12.52
C HIS A 121 -0.31 10.30 -11.11
N ARG A 122 -0.10 8.98 -11.01
CA ARG A 122 -0.02 8.26 -9.73
C ARG A 122 1.42 8.20 -9.22
N HIS A 123 1.69 9.04 -8.24
CA HIS A 123 2.99 9.15 -7.61
C HIS A 123 3.00 8.46 -6.26
N TRP A 124 4.18 8.02 -5.83
CA TRP A 124 4.40 7.48 -4.50
C TRP A 124 5.66 8.09 -3.89
N MET A 125 5.70 8.14 -2.57
CA MET A 125 6.88 8.53 -1.81
C MET A 125 7.11 7.54 -0.69
N ILE A 126 8.34 7.04 -0.59
CA ILE A 126 8.74 6.02 0.38
C ILE A 126 10.13 6.34 0.96
N PRO A 127 10.37 6.14 2.26
CA PRO A 127 11.70 6.19 2.82
C PRO A 127 12.60 5.13 2.18
N LEU A 128 13.73 5.56 1.62
CA LEU A 128 14.69 4.64 1.01
C LEU A 128 15.33 3.75 2.07
N ARG A 129 15.40 2.44 1.81
CA ARG A 129 16.06 1.49 2.72
C ARG A 129 17.56 1.78 2.81
N LYS A 130 18.14 1.62 4.01
CA LYS A 130 19.58 1.74 4.22
C LYS A 130 20.32 0.74 3.32
N GLY A 131 21.30 1.23 2.55
CA GLY A 131 22.08 0.39 1.63
C GLY A 131 21.38 0.03 0.32
N ALA A 132 20.24 0.66 0.00
CA ALA A 132 19.57 0.47 -1.29
C ALA A 132 20.55 0.76 -2.44
N GLN A 133 20.62 -0.17 -3.38
CA GLN A 133 21.47 -0.05 -4.57
C GLN A 133 20.68 0.62 -5.68
N TYR A 134 21.22 1.72 -6.19
CA TYR A 134 20.65 2.47 -7.30
C TYR A 134 21.78 3.04 -8.15
N GLU A 135 21.47 3.30 -9.40
CA GLU A 135 22.40 3.94 -10.33
C GLU A 135 22.00 5.41 -10.46
N GLU A 136 22.90 6.32 -10.08
CA GLU A 136 22.64 7.75 -10.25
C GLU A 136 22.75 8.12 -11.73
N ILE A 137 21.66 8.65 -12.30
CA ILE A 137 21.62 9.13 -13.69
C ILE A 137 22.14 10.57 -13.74
N ARG A 138 21.63 11.44 -12.86
CA ARG A 138 22.08 12.82 -12.74
C ARG A 138 21.65 13.43 -11.40
N LYS A 139 22.39 14.46 -10.99
CA LYS A 139 22.05 15.31 -9.84
C LYS A 139 21.10 16.43 -10.26
N LEU A 140 20.06 16.67 -9.48
CA LEU A 140 19.10 17.76 -9.67
C LEU A 140 19.35 18.92 -8.69
N GLY A 141 19.96 18.65 -7.53
CA GLY A 141 20.22 19.63 -6.50
C GLY A 141 21.01 19.04 -5.33
N LYS A 142 21.15 19.79 -4.24
CA LYS A 142 21.77 19.27 -3.01
C LYS A 142 20.81 18.30 -2.33
N GLY A 143 21.10 17.00 -2.43
CA GLY A 143 20.26 15.94 -1.84
C GLY A 143 19.22 15.37 -2.81
N ASP A 144 19.07 15.96 -4.00
CA ASP A 144 18.11 15.53 -5.02
C ASP A 144 18.82 14.91 -6.21
N HIS A 145 18.49 13.64 -6.48
CA HIS A 145 19.15 12.83 -7.50
C HIS A 145 18.10 12.08 -8.30
N LEU A 146 18.24 12.11 -9.63
CA LEU A 146 17.51 11.21 -10.51
C LEU A 146 18.28 9.88 -10.57
N VAL A 147 17.61 8.80 -10.15
CA VAL A 147 18.23 7.48 -10.01
C VAL A 147 17.45 6.42 -10.78
N LYS A 148 18.15 5.36 -11.18
CA LYS A 148 17.57 4.14 -11.73
C LYS A 148 17.62 3.03 -10.69
N LEU A 149 16.46 2.50 -10.32
CA LEU A 149 16.35 1.35 -9.42
C LEU A 149 16.46 0.05 -10.23
N LYS A 150 17.29 -0.90 -9.76
CA LYS A 150 17.43 -2.21 -10.41
C LYS A 150 16.52 -3.22 -9.71
N THR A 151 15.59 -3.82 -10.44
CA THR A 151 14.70 -4.88 -9.95
C THR A 151 15.45 -6.21 -9.79
N SER A 152 15.14 -6.96 -8.73
CA SER A 152 15.68 -8.31 -8.55
C SER A 152 15.09 -9.31 -9.55
N PRO A 153 15.79 -10.41 -9.88
CA PRO A 153 15.26 -11.46 -10.77
C PRO A 153 13.95 -12.07 -10.26
N GLN A 154 13.80 -12.21 -8.94
CA GLN A 154 12.58 -12.72 -8.31
C GLN A 154 11.38 -11.79 -8.54
N ALA A 155 11.57 -10.47 -8.42
CA ALA A 155 10.52 -9.50 -8.71
C ALA A 155 10.10 -9.56 -10.18
N ARG A 156 11.05 -9.65 -11.12
CA ARG A 156 10.74 -9.82 -12.55
C ARG A 156 9.94 -11.09 -12.84
N LYS A 157 10.20 -12.18 -12.11
CA LYS A 157 9.45 -13.44 -12.26
C LYS A 157 8.02 -13.34 -11.74
N LYS A 158 7.79 -12.66 -10.61
CA LYS A 158 6.42 -12.41 -10.08
C LYS A 158 5.62 -11.52 -11.04
N TRP A 159 6.31 -10.64 -11.76
CA TRP A 159 5.70 -9.59 -12.55
C TRP A 159 6.12 -9.63 -14.04
N ARG A 160 6.09 -10.83 -14.65
CA ARG A 160 6.62 -11.08 -16.01
C ARG A 160 5.87 -10.36 -17.13
N ASP A 161 4.61 -9.99 -16.93
CA ASP A 161 3.76 -9.41 -17.97
C ASP A 161 4.06 -7.93 -18.29
N TRP A 162 5.17 -7.39 -17.75
CA TRP A 162 5.48 -5.95 -17.78
C TRP A 162 6.54 -5.52 -18.78
N GLU A 163 7.26 -6.44 -19.44
CA GLU A 163 8.23 -6.07 -20.48
C GLU A 163 7.57 -5.76 -21.85
N MET A 164 6.22 -5.76 -21.95
CA MET A 164 5.48 -5.61 -23.21
C MET A 164 4.51 -4.42 -23.30
N LYS A 165 4.65 -3.37 -22.47
CA LYS A 165 3.96 -2.09 -22.66
C LYS A 165 4.92 -0.93 -22.41
#